data_AF-A0A8T0FLX9-F1
#
_entry.id   AF-A0A8T0FLX9-F1
#
_cell.length_a   1.000
_cell.length_b   1.000
_cell.length_c   1.000
_cell.angle_alpha   90.00
_cell.angle_beta   90.00
_cell.angle_gamma   90.00
#
_symmetry.space_group_name_H-M   'P 1'
#
loop_
_entity.id
_entity.type
_entity.pdbx_description
1 polymer ?
#
loop_
_entity_poly.entity_id
_entity_poly.type
_entity_poly.pdbx_seq_one_letter_code
_entity_poly.pdbx_strand_id
1 'polypeptide(L)'
;MSLIVYSLLSFAAIFFVISTAGPVIPGPNQIPYGRPDEFESPKPYEFAYAMDDGNGTLQHRQEIANENGAVKGKYGYTDPNGNYREVEYNADENGYHVKILSNEPGITNQNSADVVYVVKGIPSA
;
A
#
# COMPACT_ATOMS: atom_id res chain seq x y z
N MET A 1 49.02 63.61 52.52
CA MET A 1 49.61 63.97 51.22
C MET A 1 49.67 62.71 50.38
N SER A 2 48.98 62.74 49.24
CA SER A 2 49.05 61.84 48.08
C SER A 2 48.34 60.46 48.09
N LEU A 3 47.61 60.28 46.97
CA LEU A 3 46.72 59.22 46.47
C LEU A 3 47.38 57.82 46.42
N ILE A 4 46.63 56.72 46.26
CA ILE A 4 46.36 56.07 44.95
C ILE A 4 45.18 55.07 45.04
N VAL A 5 44.49 54.94 43.91
CA VAL A 5 43.22 54.28 43.62
C VAL A 5 43.45 53.01 42.77
N TYR A 6 42.51 52.04 42.87
CA TYR A 6 42.12 50.93 41.97
C TYR A 6 43.07 49.75 41.66
N SER A 7 42.56 48.52 41.80
CA SER A 7 42.23 47.64 40.65
C SER A 7 41.73 46.26 41.12
N LEU A 8 40.56 45.82 40.61
CA LEU A 8 40.04 44.46 40.75
C LEU A 8 40.95 43.48 39.99
N LEU A 9 41.29 42.34 40.61
CA LEU A 9 41.76 41.17 39.86
C LEU A 9 40.85 39.97 40.12
N SER A 10 40.30 39.47 39.00
CA SER A 10 39.42 38.33 38.83
C SER A 10 39.96 37.03 39.42
N PHE A 11 39.08 36.25 40.05
CA PHE A 11 39.31 34.84 40.37
C PHE A 11 39.20 33.99 39.09
N ALA A 12 40.33 33.54 38.55
CA ALA A 12 40.34 32.46 37.58
C ALA A 12 40.55 31.13 38.32
N ALA A 13 39.46 30.44 38.67
CA ALA A 13 39.52 29.05 39.10
C ALA A 13 39.62 28.16 37.86
N ILE A 14 40.82 27.66 37.58
CA ILE A 14 41.06 26.67 36.52
C ILE A 14 40.51 25.33 37.02
N PHE A 15 39.34 24.92 36.54
CA PHE A 15 38.84 23.56 36.73
C PHE A 15 39.46 22.66 35.66
N PHE A 16 40.42 21.83 36.06
CA PHE A 16 40.89 20.71 35.26
C PHE A 16 39.84 19.59 35.33
N VAL A 17 39.07 19.39 34.28
CA VAL A 17 38.19 18.22 34.13
C VAL A 17 39.04 17.09 33.55
N ILE A 18 39.37 16.11 34.39
CA ILE A 18 40.02 14.87 33.93
C ILE A 18 38.90 13.96 33.40
N SER A 19 38.77 13.88 32.08
CA SER A 19 37.85 12.94 31.42
C SER A 19 38.50 11.56 31.36
N THR A 20 38.02 10.62 32.18
CA THR A 20 38.37 9.20 32.01
C THR A 20 37.48 8.63 30.92
N ALA A 21 38.01 8.50 29.70
CA ALA A 21 37.35 7.73 28.66
C ALA A 21 37.26 6.26 29.10
N GLY A 22 36.06 5.82 29.48
CA GLY A 22 35.77 4.39 29.65
C GLY A 22 35.88 3.65 28.31
N PRO A 23 35.99 2.31 28.31
CA PRO A 23 36.09 1.54 27.07
C PRO A 23 34.84 1.76 26.20
N VAL A 24 35.07 2.14 24.94
CA VAL A 24 34.02 2.24 23.92
C VAL A 24 33.58 0.82 23.57
N ILE A 25 32.40 0.43 24.05
CA ILE A 25 31.73 -0.79 23.59
C ILE A 25 31.12 -0.45 22.22
N PRO A 26 31.53 -1.09 21.11
CA PRO A 26 30.85 -0.89 19.83
C PRO A 26 29.40 -1.33 20.00
N GLY A 27 28.48 -0.38 19.85
CA GLY A 27 27.04 -0.66 19.89
C GLY A 27 26.64 -1.62 18.77
N PRO A 28 25.48 -2.31 18.89
CA PRO A 28 24.97 -3.13 17.80
C PRO A 28 24.84 -2.26 16.55
N ASN A 29 25.30 -2.78 15.41
CA ASN A 29 25.10 -2.15 14.11
C ASN A 29 23.64 -1.74 13.97
N GLN A 30 23.38 -0.43 13.91
CA GLN A 30 22.06 0.08 13.60
C GLN A 30 21.76 -0.31 12.16
N ILE A 31 20.98 -1.38 11.97
CA ILE A 31 20.28 -1.62 10.72
C ILE A 31 19.42 -0.37 10.51
N PRO A 32 19.45 0.32 9.36
CA PRO A 32 18.58 1.45 9.12
C PRO A 32 17.13 0.93 9.12
N TYR A 33 16.47 0.99 10.27
CA TYR A 33 15.02 0.90 10.30
C TYR A 33 14.54 2.17 9.60
N GLY A 34 13.93 1.99 8.43
CA GLY A 34 13.31 3.07 7.66
C GLY A 34 12.46 3.97 8.58
N ARG A 35 12.52 5.28 8.33
CA ARG A 35 11.83 6.26 9.15
C ARG A 35 10.33 5.92 9.21
N PRO A 36 9.71 5.82 10.39
CA PRO A 36 8.29 5.42 10.54
C PRO A 36 7.25 6.35 9.90
N ASP A 37 7.66 7.48 9.31
CA ASP A 37 6.75 8.57 8.93
C ASP A 37 6.56 8.76 7.41
N GLU A 38 7.23 7.96 6.58
CA GLU A 38 7.11 8.11 5.12
C GLU A 38 6.01 7.18 4.60
N PHE A 39 4.75 7.59 4.77
CA PHE A 39 3.65 7.03 4.00
C PHE A 39 3.88 7.37 2.53
N GLU A 40 4.35 6.42 1.74
CA GLU A 40 4.43 6.60 0.30
C GLU A 40 3.02 6.85 -0.24
N SER A 41 2.84 7.96 -0.97
CA SER A 41 1.61 8.21 -1.72
C SER A 41 1.37 7.06 -2.72
N PRO A 42 0.10 6.66 -2.95
CA PRO A 42 -0.23 5.67 -3.96
C PRO A 42 0.34 6.05 -5.32
N LYS A 43 0.98 5.09 -5.98
CA LYS A 43 1.52 5.25 -7.33
C LYS A 43 0.50 4.71 -8.34
N PRO A 44 0.02 5.53 -9.30
CA PRO A 44 -0.89 5.06 -10.34
C PRO A 44 -0.30 3.92 -11.14
N TYR A 45 -1.15 3.01 -11.59
CA TYR A 45 -0.78 1.98 -12.54
C TYR A 45 -1.98 1.58 -13.40
N GLU A 46 -1.67 0.95 -14.52
CA GLU A 46 -2.65 0.34 -15.40
C GLU A 46 -2.04 -0.91 -16.02
N PHE A 47 -2.82 -1.99 -16.07
CA PHE A 47 -2.45 -3.18 -16.81
C PHE A 47 -3.67 -3.90 -17.36
N ALA A 48 -3.46 -4.69 -18.40
CA ALA A 48 -4.44 -5.62 -18.92
C ALA A 48 -3.76 -6.84 -19.55
N TYR A 49 -4.43 -7.99 -19.47
CA TYR A 49 -4.07 -9.19 -20.21
C TYR A 49 -5.31 -10.00 -20.59
N ALA A 50 -5.16 -10.82 -21.62
CA ALA A 50 -6.12 -11.83 -22.02
C ALA A 50 -5.38 -13.11 -22.43
N MET A 51 -6.00 -14.26 -22.19
CA MET A 51 -5.48 -15.58 -22.52
C MET A 51 -6.58 -16.40 -23.18
N ASP A 52 -6.19 -17.16 -24.21
CA ASP A 52 -6.99 -18.17 -24.88
C ASP A 52 -6.14 -19.44 -24.94
N ASP A 53 -6.63 -20.54 -24.38
CA ASP A 53 -5.91 -21.82 -24.36
C ASP A 53 -6.09 -22.65 -25.63
N GLY A 54 -6.91 -22.18 -26.57
CA GLY A 54 -7.27 -22.86 -27.82
C GLY A 54 -8.26 -24.03 -27.63
N ASN A 55 -8.68 -24.33 -26.41
CA ASN A 55 -9.60 -25.42 -26.06
C ASN A 55 -10.95 -24.88 -25.53
N GLY A 56 -11.20 -23.58 -25.68
CA GLY A 56 -12.44 -22.92 -25.24
C GLY A 56 -12.34 -22.26 -23.88
N THR A 57 -11.18 -22.31 -23.21
CA THR A 57 -10.96 -21.51 -21.99
C THR A 57 -10.47 -20.13 -22.37
N LEU A 58 -11.24 -19.11 -21.97
CA LEU A 58 -10.85 -17.71 -22.10
C LEU A 58 -10.65 -17.12 -20.71
N GLN A 59 -9.63 -16.29 -20.52
CA GLN A 59 -9.43 -15.53 -19.28
C GLN A 59 -8.98 -14.10 -19.59
N HIS A 60 -9.39 -13.14 -18.78
CA HIS A 60 -8.93 -11.76 -18.93
C HIS A 60 -8.89 -11.03 -17.59
N ARG A 61 -8.06 -9.98 -17.52
CA ARG A 61 -8.07 -8.99 -16.45
C ARG A 61 -7.64 -7.64 -16.99
N GLN A 62 -8.27 -6.59 -16.47
CA GLN A 62 -7.80 -5.22 -16.60
C GLN A 62 -8.01 -4.49 -15.28
N GLU A 63 -7.08 -3.62 -14.92
CA GLU A 63 -7.11 -2.88 -13.66
C GLU A 63 -6.39 -1.54 -13.82
N ILE A 64 -6.96 -0.50 -13.22
CA ILE A 64 -6.41 0.85 -13.17
C ILE A 64 -6.46 1.33 -11.72
N ALA A 65 -5.33 1.82 -11.21
CA ALA A 65 -5.25 2.55 -9.95
C ALA A 65 -4.89 4.00 -10.20
N ASN A 66 -5.56 4.93 -9.50
CA ASN A 66 -5.28 6.36 -9.58
C ASN A 66 -4.32 6.83 -8.47
N GLU A 67 -3.99 8.13 -8.50
CA GLU A 67 -3.07 8.78 -7.55
C GLU A 67 -3.58 8.76 -6.10
N ASN A 68 -4.89 8.60 -5.91
CA ASN A 68 -5.51 8.52 -4.58
C ASN A 68 -5.54 7.08 -4.05
N GLY A 69 -5.04 6.10 -4.82
CA GLY A 69 -5.08 4.69 -4.46
C GLY A 69 -6.42 4.00 -4.73
N ALA A 70 -7.37 4.69 -5.38
CA ALA A 70 -8.62 4.05 -5.80
C ALA A 70 -8.34 3.14 -6.99
N VAL A 71 -8.84 1.91 -6.92
CA VAL A 71 -8.60 0.84 -7.91
C VAL A 71 -9.93 0.44 -8.53
N LYS A 72 -10.00 0.42 -9.86
CA LYS A 72 -11.12 -0.17 -10.58
C LYS A 72 -10.62 -1.20 -11.57
N GLY A 73 -11.39 -2.24 -11.79
CA GLY A 73 -11.02 -3.24 -12.76
C GLY A 73 -12.11 -4.26 -13.01
N LYS A 74 -11.77 -5.19 -13.90
CA LYS A 74 -12.56 -6.39 -14.10
C LYS A 74 -11.68 -7.57 -14.43
N TYR A 75 -12.09 -8.75 -14.00
CA TYR A 75 -11.53 -10.01 -14.45
C TYR A 75 -12.64 -10.99 -14.77
N GLY A 76 -12.32 -11.98 -15.58
CA GLY A 76 -13.30 -13.00 -15.92
C GLY A 76 -12.70 -14.20 -16.62
N TYR A 77 -13.51 -15.24 -16.71
CA TYR A 77 -13.22 -16.42 -17.52
C TYR A 77 -14.48 -17.00 -18.14
N THR A 78 -14.26 -17.79 -19.18
CA THR A 78 -15.22 -18.71 -19.77
C THR A 78 -14.55 -20.07 -19.88
N ASP A 79 -15.23 -21.15 -19.51
CA ASP A 79 -14.77 -22.52 -19.67
C ASP A 79 -15.29 -23.15 -20.99
N PRO A 80 -14.77 -24.32 -21.41
CA PRO A 80 -15.22 -24.99 -22.63
C PRO A 80 -16.70 -25.42 -22.63
N ASN A 81 -17.36 -25.49 -21.47
CA ASN A 81 -18.78 -25.79 -21.34
C ASN A 81 -19.65 -24.52 -21.48
N GLY A 82 -19.04 -23.35 -21.67
CA GLY A 82 -19.72 -22.06 -21.72
C GLY A 82 -20.12 -21.52 -20.34
N ASN A 83 -19.63 -22.10 -19.24
CA ASN A 83 -19.75 -21.48 -17.93
C ASN A 83 -18.81 -20.28 -17.88
N TYR A 84 -19.28 -19.16 -17.32
CA TYR A 84 -18.51 -17.94 -17.24
C TYR A 84 -18.72 -17.19 -15.94
N ARG A 85 -17.75 -16.36 -15.62
CA ARG A 85 -17.82 -15.34 -14.58
C ARG A 85 -17.11 -14.08 -15.07
N GLU A 86 -17.77 -12.95 -14.94
CA GLU A 86 -17.15 -11.63 -14.99
C GLU A 86 -17.35 -10.94 -13.64
N VAL A 87 -16.27 -10.39 -13.08
CA VAL A 87 -16.25 -9.65 -11.82
C VAL A 87 -15.79 -8.24 -12.12
N GLU A 88 -16.68 -7.27 -11.98
CA GLU A 88 -16.39 -5.85 -12.00
C GLU A 88 -16.17 -5.38 -10.56
N TYR A 89 -15.09 -4.68 -10.26
CA TYR A 89 -14.78 -4.20 -8.90
C TYR A 89 -14.31 -2.75 -8.88
N ASN A 90 -14.62 -2.08 -7.76
CA ASN A 90 -14.14 -0.75 -7.41
C ASN A 90 -13.73 -0.75 -5.93
N ALA A 91 -12.49 -0.36 -5.66
CA ALA A 91 -11.96 -0.08 -4.33
C ALA A 91 -11.74 1.42 -4.22
N ASP A 92 -12.51 2.10 -3.38
CA ASP A 92 -12.40 3.53 -3.13
C ASP A 92 -12.54 3.86 -1.64
N GLU A 93 -12.68 5.14 -1.31
CA GLU A 93 -12.81 5.63 0.07
C GLU A 93 -14.02 5.05 0.82
N ASN A 94 -15.04 4.57 0.09
CA ASN A 94 -16.25 3.97 0.66
C ASN A 94 -16.14 2.45 0.84
N GLY A 95 -15.02 1.84 0.42
CA GLY A 95 -14.75 0.42 0.59
C GLY A 95 -14.58 -0.32 -0.75
N TYR A 96 -14.86 -1.62 -0.71
CA TYR A 96 -14.71 -2.52 -1.85
C TYR A 96 -16.08 -2.97 -2.36
N HIS A 97 -16.43 -2.51 -3.56
CA HIS A 97 -17.70 -2.75 -4.23
C HIS A 97 -17.50 -3.73 -5.38
N VAL A 98 -18.38 -4.73 -5.50
CA VAL A 98 -18.24 -5.79 -6.51
C VAL A 98 -19.57 -6.09 -7.19
N LYS A 99 -19.52 -6.29 -8.51
CA LYS A 99 -20.62 -6.81 -9.31
C LYS A 99 -20.16 -8.06 -10.05
N ILE A 100 -20.87 -9.16 -9.83
CA ILE A 100 -20.56 -10.47 -10.41
C ILE A 100 -21.63 -10.83 -11.43
N LEU A 101 -21.23 -11.10 -12.67
CA LEU A 101 -22.07 -11.67 -13.72
C LEU A 101 -21.64 -13.11 -13.95
N SER A 102 -22.55 -14.07 -13.81
CA SER A 102 -22.19 -15.49 -13.96
C SER A 102 -23.38 -16.36 -14.35
N ASN A 103 -23.11 -17.48 -15.02
CA ASN A 103 -24.06 -18.58 -15.24
C ASN A 103 -23.66 -19.87 -14.51
N GLU A 104 -22.68 -19.81 -13.60
CA GLU A 104 -22.13 -21.00 -12.97
C GLU A 104 -23.15 -21.71 -12.08
N PRO A 105 -23.14 -23.06 -12.07
CA PRO A 105 -24.02 -23.84 -11.21
C PRO A 105 -23.87 -23.46 -9.74
N GLY A 106 -25.00 -23.24 -9.05
CA GLY A 106 -25.03 -22.94 -7.62
C GLY A 106 -24.88 -21.45 -7.27
N ILE A 107 -24.67 -20.56 -8.25
CA ILE A 107 -24.78 -19.11 -8.03
C ILE A 107 -26.26 -18.73 -8.04
N THR A 108 -26.67 -17.94 -7.06
CA THR A 108 -28.03 -17.35 -6.99
C THR A 108 -27.92 -15.83 -6.92
N ASN A 109 -29.01 -15.12 -7.17
CA ASN A 109 -29.10 -13.65 -7.01
C ASN A 109 -29.24 -13.25 -5.54
N GLN A 110 -28.41 -13.84 -4.67
CA GLN A 110 -28.33 -13.45 -3.26
C GLN A 110 -27.07 -12.62 -3.05
N ASN A 111 -27.29 -11.32 -2.89
CA ASN A 111 -26.24 -10.37 -2.58
C ASN A 111 -25.66 -10.65 -1.18
N SER A 112 -24.34 -10.48 -1.04
CA SER A 112 -23.63 -10.61 0.23
C SER A 112 -22.81 -9.35 0.46
N ALA A 113 -23.03 -8.69 1.60
CA ALA A 113 -22.40 -7.40 1.90
C ALA A 113 -22.53 -6.41 0.72
N ASP A 114 -21.40 -5.92 0.19
CA ASP A 114 -21.32 -4.97 -0.93
C ASP A 114 -21.06 -5.67 -2.29
N VAL A 115 -21.58 -6.90 -2.42
CA VAL A 115 -21.47 -7.71 -3.63
C VAL A 115 -22.85 -7.87 -4.25
N VAL A 116 -22.98 -7.44 -5.50
CA VAL A 116 -24.17 -7.63 -6.32
C VAL A 116 -23.97 -8.82 -7.25
N TYR A 117 -24.81 -9.85 -7.11
CA TYR A 117 -24.83 -11.00 -8.02
C TYR A 117 -25.89 -10.83 -9.11
N VAL A 118 -25.49 -11.06 -10.36
CA VAL A 118 -26.36 -11.03 -11.53
C VAL A 118 -26.20 -12.35 -12.29
N VAL A 119 -27.12 -13.28 -12.05
CA VAL A 119 -27.18 -14.54 -12.78
C VAL A 119 -27.83 -14.31 -14.14
N LYS A 120 -27.08 -14.56 -15.22
CA LYS A 120 -27.56 -14.49 -16.61
C LYS A 120 -27.23 -15.78 -17.34
N GLY A 121 -28.01 -16.13 -18.36
CA GLY A 121 -27.63 -17.19 -19.31
C GLY A 121 -26.42 -16.79 -20.15
N ILE A 122 -25.95 -17.70 -21.01
CA ILE A 122 -24.84 -17.44 -21.95
C ILE A 122 -25.14 -16.13 -22.72
N PRO A 123 -24.24 -15.12 -22.71
CA PRO A 123 -24.43 -13.90 -23.47
C PRO A 123 -24.64 -14.24 -24.95
N SER A 124 -25.72 -13.74 -25.56
CA SER A 124 -25.91 -13.87 -27.00
C SER A 124 -24.77 -13.14 -27.72
N ALA A 125 -24.06 -13.86 -28.57
CA ALA A 125 -23.09 -13.30 -29.52
C ALA A 125 -23.75 -12.31 -30.50
#